data_AF-A0A926CR87-F1
#
_entry.id   AF-A0A926CR87-F1
#
_cell.length_a   1.000
_cell.length_b   1.000
_cell.length_c   1.000
_cell.angle_alpha   90.00
_cell.angle_beta   90.00
_cell.angle_gamma   90.00
#
_symmetry.space_group_name_H-M   'P 1'
#
loop_
_entity.id
_entity.type
_entity.pdbx_description
1 polymer ?
#
loop_
_entity_poly.entity_id
_entity_poly.type
_entity_poly.pdbx_seq_one_letter_code
_entity_poly.pdbx_strand_id
1 'polypeptide(L)'
;MESTEVYSVAERTVLMQTAARAIHDNPLVGVGAGNFPWRASYYLYYANSPVRGNNVHQVLLSVWADLGFIGLMIFVLAMLLGLEAVYQRIRARDGDVVGRSVLLAGFIALTIAGLFEHYPYTLLPTQTLWWGMLAIAMQSGGEKQETPQPVIA
;
A
#
# COMPACT_ATOMS: atom_id res chain seq x y z
N MET A 1 5.51 28.06 15.66
CA MET A 1 5.93 27.06 14.65
C MET A 1 6.66 25.89 15.30
N GLU A 2 7.67 26.14 16.14
CA GLU A 2 8.39 25.08 16.87
C GLU A 2 7.49 24.15 17.71
N SER A 3 6.48 24.68 18.41
CA SER A 3 5.57 23.84 19.23
C SER A 3 4.67 22.91 18.40
N THR A 4 4.33 23.27 17.17
CA THR A 4 3.46 22.47 16.28
C THR A 4 4.24 21.29 15.70
N GLU A 5 5.49 21.52 15.29
CA GLU A 5 6.38 20.47 14.77
C GLU A 5 6.71 19.43 15.85
N VAL A 6 7.03 19.89 17.06
CA VAL A 6 7.30 19.01 18.21
C VAL A 6 6.07 18.15 18.54
N TYR A 7 4.87 18.72 18.46
CA TYR A 7 3.63 17.98 18.68
C TYR A 7 3.41 16.90 17.61
N SER A 8 3.63 17.21 16.33
CA SER A 8 3.48 16.28 15.20
C SER A 8 4.42 15.06 15.32
N VAL A 9 5.70 15.29 15.67
CA VAL A 9 6.68 14.21 15.86
C VAL A 9 6.34 13.34 17.07
N ALA A 10 5.90 13.96 18.17
CA ALA A 10 5.46 13.25 19.37
C ALA A 10 4.23 12.37 19.06
N GLU A 11 3.25 12.87 18.31
CA GLU A 11 2.07 12.12 17.88
C GLU A 11 2.45 10.89 17.06
N ARG A 12 3.32 11.02 16.05
CA ARG A 12 3.81 9.88 15.25
C ARG A 12 4.45 8.81 16.13
N THR A 13 5.27 9.22 17.10
CA THR A 13 5.95 8.31 18.03
C THR A 13 4.94 7.54 18.90
N VAL A 14 3.95 8.24 19.45
CA VAL A 14 2.88 7.63 20.27
C VAL A 14 2.05 6.64 19.45
N LEU A 15 1.70 6.98 18.21
CA LEU A 15 0.96 6.09 17.32
C LEU A 15 1.78 4.84 16.95
N MET A 16 3.09 4.98 16.70
CA MET A 16 3.98 3.85 16.44
C MET A 16 4.07 2.89 17.63
N GLN A 17 4.18 3.42 18.86
CA GLN A 17 4.15 2.61 20.07
C GLN A 17 2.81 1.90 20.25
N THR A 18 1.71 2.59 19.90
CA THR A 18 0.36 2.03 19.95
C THR A 18 0.17 0.91 18.92
N ALA A 19 0.76 1.05 17.73
CA ALA A 19 0.80 -0.01 16.71
C ALA A 19 1.62 -1.22 17.17
N ALA A 20 2.79 -0.99 17.78
CA ALA A 20 3.60 -2.07 18.35
C ALA A 20 2.82 -2.84 19.43
N ARG A 21 2.04 -2.13 20.26
CA ARG A 21 1.15 -2.77 21.25
C ARG A 21 0.03 -3.57 20.59
N ALA A 22 -0.62 -3.03 19.56
CA ALA A 22 -1.66 -3.74 18.82
C ALA A 22 -1.12 -5.03 18.18
N ILE A 23 0.07 -4.97 17.60
CA ILE A 23 0.79 -6.11 17.02
C ILE A 23 1.14 -7.13 18.09
N HIS A 24 1.65 -6.69 19.25
CA HIS A 24 1.95 -7.58 20.36
C HIS A 24 0.70 -8.33 20.86
N ASP A 25 -0.44 -7.64 20.94
CA ASP A 25 -1.69 -8.23 21.42
C ASP A 25 -2.30 -9.21 20.39
N ASN A 26 -2.14 -8.97 19.09
CA ASN A 26 -2.72 -9.80 18.02
C ASN A 26 -1.74 -9.98 16.83
N PRO A 27 -0.61 -10.69 17.01
CA PRO A 27 0.49 -10.66 16.04
C PRO A 27 0.17 -11.35 14.72
N LEU A 28 -0.70 -12.36 14.73
CA LEU A 28 -0.98 -13.20 13.55
C LEU A 28 -2.09 -12.64 12.67
N VAL A 29 -3.18 -12.16 13.29
CA VAL A 29 -4.42 -11.74 12.60
C VAL A 29 -4.69 -10.24 12.65
N GLY A 30 -3.97 -9.50 13.50
CA GLY A 30 -4.17 -8.07 13.68
C GLY A 30 -5.50 -7.74 14.38
N VAL A 31 -5.90 -6.47 14.31
CA VAL A 31 -7.10 -5.95 14.98
C VAL A 31 -8.32 -5.85 14.04
N GLY A 32 -8.16 -6.26 12.78
CA GLY A 32 -9.14 -6.18 11.70
C GLY A 32 -8.86 -5.02 10.75
N ALA A 33 -9.15 -5.22 9.46
CA ALA A 33 -8.92 -4.23 8.40
C ALA A 33 -9.60 -2.89 8.72
N GLY A 34 -8.82 -1.80 8.79
CA GLY A 34 -9.33 -0.46 9.07
C GLY A 34 -9.76 -0.22 10.52
N ASN A 35 -9.57 -1.18 11.43
CA ASN A 35 -9.95 -1.04 12.83
C ASN A 35 -8.84 -0.42 13.69
N PHE A 36 -7.61 -0.29 13.19
CA PHE A 36 -6.51 0.25 13.97
C PHE A 36 -6.80 1.63 14.60
N PRO A 37 -7.39 2.65 13.93
CA PRO A 37 -7.70 3.93 14.57
C PRO A 37 -8.64 3.81 15.78
N TRP A 38 -9.63 2.91 15.69
CA TRP A 38 -10.54 2.64 16.81
C TRP A 38 -9.81 1.96 17.96
N ARG A 39 -8.98 0.95 17.66
CA ARG A 39 -8.17 0.26 18.67
C ARG A 39 -7.13 1.19 19.30
N ALA A 40 -6.51 2.07 18.52
CA ALA A 40 -5.58 3.08 19.01
C ALA A 40 -6.27 4.05 19.96
N SER A 41 -7.49 4.51 19.62
CA SER A 41 -8.30 5.35 20.51
C SER A 41 -8.56 4.68 21.87
N TYR A 42 -8.87 3.37 21.86
CA TYR A 42 -9.01 2.58 23.08
C TYR A 42 -7.73 2.59 23.91
N TYR A 43 -6.57 2.23 23.34
CA TYR A 43 -5.30 2.20 24.08
C TYR A 43 -4.90 3.58 24.63
N LEU A 44 -5.10 4.64 23.85
CA LEU A 44 -4.73 6.01 24.24
C LEU A 44 -5.63 6.56 25.35
N TYR A 45 -6.92 6.22 25.33
CA TYR A 45 -7.85 6.56 26.40
C TYR A 45 -7.40 5.98 27.75
N TYR A 46 -7.08 4.69 27.80
CA TYR A 46 -6.60 4.06 29.05
C TYR A 46 -5.18 4.47 29.45
N ALA A 47 -4.38 4.99 28.52
CA ALA A 47 -3.07 5.55 28.80
C ALA A 47 -3.13 7.04 29.22
N ASN A 48 -4.32 7.64 29.31
CA ASN A 48 -4.53 9.06 29.58
C ASN A 48 -3.71 9.97 28.63
N SER A 49 -3.58 9.56 27.37
CA SER A 49 -2.82 10.28 26.36
C SER A 49 -3.68 11.36 25.69
N PRO A 50 -3.14 12.58 25.47
CA PRO A 50 -3.86 13.64 24.75
C PRO A 50 -3.95 13.39 23.23
N VAL A 51 -3.24 12.38 22.71
CA VAL A 51 -3.21 12.02 21.29
C VAL A 51 -4.52 11.34 20.89
N ARG A 52 -5.06 11.69 19.71
CA ARG A 52 -6.25 11.03 19.15
C ARG A 52 -5.85 9.77 18.40
N GLY A 53 -6.70 8.75 18.45
CA GLY A 53 -6.47 7.53 17.67
C GLY A 53 -6.52 7.83 16.18
N ASN A 54 -5.45 7.47 15.48
CA ASN A 54 -5.30 7.62 14.03
C ASN A 54 -4.47 6.45 13.50
N ASN A 55 -4.39 6.34 12.17
CA ASN A 55 -3.51 5.37 11.53
C ASN A 55 -2.05 5.69 11.79
N VAL A 56 -1.23 4.64 11.86
CA VAL A 56 0.21 4.80 11.94
C VAL A 56 0.72 5.29 10.59
N HIS A 57 1.60 6.29 10.57
CA HIS A 57 2.12 6.89 9.34
C HIS A 57 3.16 6.00 8.63
N GLN A 58 2.93 4.69 8.57
CA GLN A 58 3.74 3.74 7.81
C GLN A 58 2.82 2.59 7.35
N VAL A 59 2.75 2.33 6.05
CA VAL A 59 1.86 1.32 5.48
C VAL A 59 2.18 -0.07 6.03
N LEU A 60 3.45 -0.48 6.09
CA LEU A 60 3.80 -1.83 6.57
C LEU A 60 3.37 -2.06 8.02
N LEU A 61 3.56 -1.05 8.87
CA LEU A 61 3.16 -1.13 10.27
C LEU A 61 1.63 -1.05 10.42
N SER A 62 0.94 -0.30 9.55
CA SER A 62 -0.53 -0.29 9.48
C SER A 62 -1.08 -1.65 9.05
N VAL A 63 -0.55 -2.24 7.98
CA VAL A 63 -0.93 -3.55 7.47
C VAL A 63 -0.72 -4.62 8.55
N TRP A 64 0.40 -4.58 9.26
CA TRP A 64 0.66 -5.54 10.33
C TRP A 64 -0.29 -5.34 11.51
N ALA A 65 -0.54 -4.11 11.94
CA ALA A 65 -1.49 -3.85 13.03
C ALA A 65 -2.93 -4.27 12.68
N ASP A 66 -3.38 -4.01 11.45
CA ASP A 66 -4.73 -4.32 10.97
C ASP A 66 -4.94 -5.81 10.66
N LEU A 67 -4.02 -6.41 9.89
CA LEU A 67 -4.20 -7.74 9.28
C LEU A 67 -3.27 -8.80 9.87
N GLY A 68 -2.37 -8.41 10.77
CA GLY A 68 -1.40 -9.31 11.37
C GLY A 68 -0.29 -9.74 10.41
N PHE A 69 0.53 -10.66 10.88
CA PHE A 69 1.64 -11.20 10.11
C PHE A 69 1.18 -11.92 8.84
N ILE A 70 0.02 -12.58 8.87
CA ILE A 70 -0.53 -13.27 7.68
C ILE A 70 -0.86 -12.26 6.59
N GLY A 71 -1.57 -11.17 6.93
CA GLY A 71 -1.88 -10.12 5.98
C GLY A 71 -0.63 -9.40 5.47
N LEU A 72 0.34 -9.15 6.35
CA LEU A 72 1.63 -8.58 5.97
C LEU A 72 2.37 -9.46 4.94
N MET A 73 2.42 -10.78 5.16
CA MET A 73 3.05 -11.71 4.22
C MET A 73 2.37 -11.70 2.86
N ILE A 74 1.03 -11.78 2.82
CA ILE A 74 0.27 -11.73 1.57
C ILE A 74 0.50 -10.41 0.84
N PHE A 75 0.48 -9.30 1.57
CA PHE A 75 0.70 -7.96 1.03
C PHE A 75 2.09 -7.83 0.39
N VAL A 76 3.15 -8.19 1.12
CA VAL A 76 4.53 -8.13 0.61
C VAL A 76 4.71 -9.08 -0.57
N LEU A 77 4.17 -10.29 -0.49
CA LEU A 77 4.26 -11.25 -1.59
C LEU A 77 3.56 -10.75 -2.85
N ALA A 78 2.36 -10.17 -2.73
CA ALA A 78 1.64 -9.57 -3.86
C ALA A 78 2.45 -8.45 -4.53
N MET A 79 3.12 -7.61 -3.74
CA MET A 79 4.00 -6.57 -4.28
C MET A 79 5.19 -7.16 -5.02
N LEU A 80 5.88 -8.14 -4.44
CA LEU A 80 7.07 -8.75 -5.05
C LEU A 80 6.74 -9.50 -6.33
N LEU A 81 5.70 -10.34 -6.32
CA LEU A 81 5.26 -11.10 -7.48
C LEU A 81 4.76 -10.17 -8.60
N GLY A 82 4.06 -9.09 -8.24
CA GLY A 82 3.62 -8.09 -9.22
C GLY A 82 4.79 -7.35 -9.86
N LEU A 83 5.76 -6.89 -9.06
CA LEU A 83 6.99 -6.25 -9.55
C LEU A 83 7.78 -7.19 -10.48
N GLU A 84 7.93 -8.45 -10.10
CA GLU A 84 8.57 -9.46 -10.93
C GLU A 84 7.82 -9.67 -12.26
N ALA A 85 6.49 -9.80 -12.20
CA ALA A 85 5.65 -9.99 -13.39
C ALA A 85 5.71 -8.81 -14.38
N VAL A 86 5.81 -7.58 -13.88
CA VAL A 86 6.01 -6.39 -14.73
C VAL A 86 7.44 -6.35 -15.28
N TYR A 87 8.44 -6.64 -14.45
CA TYR A 87 9.84 -6.68 -14.87
C TYR A 87 10.10 -7.70 -15.98
N GLN A 88 9.55 -8.92 -15.87
CA GLN A 88 9.66 -9.96 -16.89
C GLN A 88 9.07 -9.50 -18.23
N ARG A 89 7.95 -8.76 -18.20
CA ARG A 89 7.30 -8.20 -19.41
C ARG A 89 8.11 -7.11 -20.08
N ILE A 90 8.63 -6.17 -19.29
CA ILE A 90 9.52 -5.11 -19.78
C ILE A 90 10.77 -5.73 -20.41
N ARG A 91 11.36 -6.73 -19.75
CA ARG A 91 12.53 -7.45 -20.25
C ARG A 91 12.25 -8.21 -21.54
N ALA A 92 11.08 -8.83 -21.67
CA ALA A 92 10.65 -9.52 -22.88
C ALA A 92 10.28 -8.56 -24.03
N ARG A 93 10.23 -7.24 -23.79
CA ARG A 93 9.72 -6.22 -24.73
C ARG A 93 8.34 -6.55 -25.31
N ASP A 94 7.50 -7.19 -24.49
CA ASP A 94 6.12 -7.45 -24.86
C ASP A 94 5.32 -6.11 -24.81
N GLY A 95 4.46 -5.86 -25.79
CA GLY A 95 3.57 -4.68 -25.82
C GLY A 95 4.23 -3.31 -25.64
N ASP A 96 3.48 -2.37 -25.06
CA ASP A 96 3.95 -1.01 -24.76
C ASP A 96 4.87 -0.98 -23.52
N VAL A 97 6.17 -1.10 -23.76
CA VAL A 97 7.21 -1.06 -22.73
C VAL A 97 7.27 0.30 -22.03
N VAL A 98 6.99 1.40 -22.74
CA VAL A 98 7.07 2.75 -22.17
C VAL A 98 5.92 2.96 -21.19
N GLY A 99 4.68 2.68 -21.61
CA GLY A 99 3.51 2.75 -20.73
C GLY A 99 3.65 1.87 -19.49
N ARG A 100 4.13 0.63 -19.64
CA ARG A 100 4.39 -0.27 -18.51
C ARG A 100 5.45 0.28 -17.55
N SER A 101 6.52 0.89 -18.07
CA SER A 101 7.56 1.50 -17.25
C SER A 101 7.06 2.71 -16.47
N VAL A 102 6.18 3.53 -17.07
CA VAL A 102 5.53 4.67 -16.40
C VAL A 102 4.62 4.20 -15.28
N LEU A 103 3.78 3.18 -15.52
CA LEU A 103 2.91 2.60 -14.50
C LEU A 103 3.71 1.98 -13.34
N LEU A 104 4.81 1.28 -13.65
CA LEU A 104 5.72 0.72 -12.66
C LEU A 104 6.37 1.83 -11.81
N ALA A 105 6.83 2.91 -12.43
CA ALA A 105 7.40 4.05 -11.72
C ALA A 105 6.36 4.70 -10.77
N GLY A 106 5.11 4.86 -11.22
CA GLY A 106 4.01 5.35 -10.39
C GLY A 106 3.71 4.42 -9.21
N PHE A 107 3.68 3.10 -9.43
CA PHE A 107 3.52 2.11 -8.37
C PHE A 107 4.63 2.18 -7.32
N ILE A 108 5.89 2.29 -7.77
CA ILE A 108 7.06 2.42 -6.89
C ILE A 108 6.99 3.74 -6.12
N ALA A 109 6.62 4.84 -6.76
CA ALA A 109 6.47 6.14 -6.10
C ALA A 109 5.43 6.09 -4.96
N LEU A 110 4.26 5.48 -5.19
CA LEU A 110 3.25 5.30 -4.14
C LEU A 110 3.72 4.33 -3.03
N THR A 111 4.49 3.31 -3.39
CA THR A 111 5.12 2.41 -2.41
C THR A 111 6.07 3.16 -1.48
N ILE A 112 6.94 4.00 -2.05
CA ILE A 112 7.90 4.80 -1.28
C ILE A 112 7.16 5.83 -0.41
N ALA A 113 6.13 6.50 -0.95
CA ALA A 113 5.27 7.38 -0.16
C ALA A 113 4.61 6.63 1.01
N GLY A 114 4.21 5.37 0.79
CA GLY A 114 3.66 4.48 1.82
C GLY A 114 4.62 4.16 2.97
N LEU A 115 5.93 4.36 2.81
CA LEU A 115 6.88 4.19 3.91
C LEU A 115 6.79 5.30 4.95
N PHE A 116 6.23 6.45 4.59
CA PHE A 116 6.16 7.64 5.44
C PHE A 116 4.71 8.05 5.78
N GLU A 117 3.73 7.59 5.00
CA GLU A 117 2.33 7.94 5.10
C GLU A 117 1.43 6.71 4.94
N HIS A 118 0.23 6.75 5.51
CA HIS A 118 -0.72 5.63 5.49
C HIS A 118 -1.77 5.71 4.37
N TYR A 119 -1.90 6.87 3.72
CA TYR A 119 -2.93 7.11 2.71
C TYR A 119 -2.94 6.13 1.54
N PRO A 120 -1.79 5.64 1.01
CA PRO A 120 -1.82 4.60 -0.03
C PRO A 120 -2.55 3.33 0.40
N TYR A 121 -2.60 3.04 1.70
CA TYR A 121 -3.25 1.87 2.28
C TYR A 121 -4.62 2.15 2.87
N THR A 122 -4.99 3.38 3.23
CA THR A 122 -6.27 3.61 3.95
C THR A 122 -7.35 4.29 3.13
N LEU A 123 -7.00 5.01 2.06
CA LEU A 123 -7.97 5.67 1.20
C LEU A 123 -8.27 4.79 -0.02
N LEU A 124 -9.55 4.52 -0.28
CA LEU A 124 -9.97 3.70 -1.42
C LEU A 124 -9.41 4.20 -2.77
N PRO A 125 -9.45 5.51 -3.10
CA PRO A 125 -8.95 5.99 -4.40
C PRO A 125 -7.47 5.70 -4.61
N THR A 126 -6.64 5.90 -3.59
CA THR A 126 -5.19 5.65 -3.66
C THR A 126 -4.89 4.15 -3.69
N GLN A 127 -5.64 3.32 -2.94
CA GLN A 127 -5.54 1.87 -3.06
C GLN A 127 -5.88 1.39 -4.48
N THR A 128 -6.99 1.88 -5.06
CA THR A 128 -7.40 1.51 -6.43
C THR A 128 -6.40 1.97 -7.47
N LEU A 129 -5.82 3.17 -7.29
CA LEU A 129 -4.78 3.68 -8.17
C LEU A 129 -3.51 2.81 -8.04
N TRP A 130 -3.09 2.50 -6.82
CA TRP A 130 -1.88 1.75 -6.55
C TRP A 130 -1.94 0.34 -7.12
N TRP A 131 -2.97 -0.42 -6.76
CA TRP A 131 -3.16 -1.78 -7.29
C TRP A 131 -3.56 -1.80 -8.76
N GLY A 132 -4.30 -0.79 -9.23
CA GLY A 132 -4.70 -0.65 -10.63
C GLY A 132 -3.51 -0.44 -11.56
N MET A 133 -2.55 0.42 -11.18
CA MET A 133 -1.32 0.61 -11.96
C MET A 133 -0.53 -0.70 -12.10
N LEU A 134 -0.41 -1.47 -11.00
CA LEU A 134 0.27 -2.77 -11.02
C LEU A 134 -0.47 -3.76 -11.92
N ALA A 135 -1.79 -3.87 -11.76
CA ALA A 135 -2.61 -4.80 -12.53
C ALA A 135 -2.57 -4.51 -14.04
N ILE A 136 -2.67 -3.23 -14.44
CA ILE A 136 -2.59 -2.83 -15.86
C ILE A 136 -1.17 -3.07 -16.40
N ALA A 137 -0.13 -2.77 -15.63
CA ALA A 137 1.25 -3.04 -16.04
C ALA A 137 1.53 -4.54 -16.24
N MET A 138 0.79 -5.41 -15.54
CA MET A 138 0.84 -6.86 -15.68
C MET A 138 -0.04 -7.41 -16.82
N GLN A 139 -0.85 -6.60 -17.50
CA GLN A 139 -1.70 -7.10 -18.57
C GLN A 139 -0.85 -7.55 -19.77
N SER A 140 -1.14 -8.72 -20.36
CA SER A 140 -0.53 -9.15 -21.63
C SER A 140 -0.98 -8.25 -22.78
N GLY A 141 -0.11 -8.00 -23.75
CA GLY A 141 -0.47 -7.22 -24.95
C GLY A 141 -1.61 -7.90 -25.71
N GLY A 142 -2.81 -7.34 -25.58
CA GLY A 142 -4.02 -7.84 -26.23
C GLY A 142 -4.51 -6.85 -27.28
N GLU A 143 -4.04 -7.02 -28.52
CA GLU A 143 -4.84 -6.93 -29.74
C GLU A 143 -3.96 -7.35 -30.93
N LYS A 144 -4.28 -8.51 -31.52
CA LYS A 144 -3.84 -8.82 -32.88
C LYS A 144 -4.57 -7.82 -33.78
N GLN A 145 -3.83 -7.00 -34.52
CA GLN A 145 -4.39 -6.26 -35.64
C GLN A 145 -5.12 -7.26 -36.54
N GLU A 146 -6.45 -7.12 -36.66
CA GLU A 146 -7.19 -7.78 -37.74
C GLU A 146 -6.56 -7.30 -39.05
N THR A 147 -5.81 -8.19 -39.70
CA THR A 147 -5.34 -7.96 -41.07
C THR A 147 -6.58 -7.74 -41.95
N PRO A 148 -6.68 -6.61 -42.67
CA PRO A 148 -7.77 -6.42 -43.62
C PRO A 148 -7.79 -7.58 -44.61
N GLN A 149 -8.93 -8.28 -44.72
CA GLN A 149 -9.06 -9.33 -45.72
C GLN A 149 -8.86 -8.70 -47.11
N PRO A 150 -8.05 -9.30 -47.99
CA PRO A 150 -7.97 -8.84 -49.36
C PRO A 150 -9.36 -9.03 -50.00
N VAL A 151 -9.98 -7.92 -50.40
CA VAL A 151 -11.15 -7.92 -51.28
C VAL A 151 -10.69 -8.49 -52.61
N ILE A 152 -10.98 -9.78 -52.84
CA ILE A 152 -10.81 -10.39 -54.15
C ILE A 152 -11.98 -9.89 -55.00
N ALA A 153 -11.65 -9.09 -56.01
CA ALA A 153 -12.56 -8.57 -57.03
C ALA A 153 -12.94 -9.64 -58.05
#